data_AF-A0A1E5H5V8-F1
#
_entry.id   AF-A0A1E5H5V8-F1
#
_cell.length_a   1.000
_cell.length_b   1.000
_cell.length_c   1.000
_cell.angle_alpha   90.00
_cell.angle_beta   90.00
_cell.angle_gamma   90.00
#
_symmetry.space_group_name_H-M   'P 1'
#
loop_
_entity.id
_entity.type
_entity.pdbx_description
1 polymer ?
#
loop_
_entity_poly.entity_id
_entity_poly.type
_entity_poly.pdbx_seq_one_letter_code
_entity_poly.pdbx_strand_id
1 'polypeptide(L)'
;MNANQLKLFMMSLMVLDHLAPLLPPQFVVPFSILTRCVGVFFGFMAVEGFHYTRNRKNYLLRLYGFAAIMFVGNTLINMTLLKDSIWQVHNNIFLTLAIGVSLLWALDFALRVKEPLFKLSAGLLAFLLFAVAIIGVVEGGFIIIPFMLISYFFREKTKKRDVAYLIFSAFLLLTTFIGLPEYSLKLVLTTLEMNPDFLFITVIPFLHLYNGKKGSHSPFFKYLFYIFYPAHLWFIALLVSFSTH
;
A
#
# COMPACT_ATOMS: atom_id res chain seq x y z
N MET A 1 -15.96 -11.48 -8.53
CA MET A 1 -15.75 -11.43 -7.06
C MET A 1 -16.12 -10.06 -6.54
N ASN A 2 -16.70 -9.97 -5.34
CA ASN A 2 -16.98 -8.70 -4.67
C ASN A 2 -15.76 -8.20 -3.87
N ALA A 3 -15.80 -6.96 -3.37
CA ALA A 3 -14.68 -6.34 -2.66
C ALA A 3 -14.30 -7.11 -1.39
N ASN A 4 -15.27 -7.61 -0.61
CA ASN A 4 -14.95 -8.39 0.59
C ASN A 4 -14.17 -9.68 0.25
N GLN A 5 -14.59 -10.41 -0.79
CA GLN A 5 -13.91 -11.64 -1.22
C GLN A 5 -12.47 -11.38 -1.66
N LEU A 6 -12.25 -10.34 -2.47
CA LEU A 6 -10.90 -9.99 -2.92
C LEU A 6 -10.03 -9.49 -1.77
N LYS A 7 -10.59 -8.70 -0.83
CA LYS A 7 -9.87 -8.27 0.37
C LYS A 7 -9.44 -9.43 1.24
N LEU A 8 -10.31 -10.41 1.47
CA LEU A 8 -9.97 -11.62 2.23
C LEU A 8 -8.82 -12.39 1.57
N PHE A 9 -8.88 -12.56 0.25
CA PHE A 9 -7.79 -13.21 -0.49
C PHE A 9 -6.47 -12.42 -0.36
N MET A 10 -6.52 -11.10 -0.51
CA MET A 10 -5.34 -10.22 -0.40
C MET A 10 -4.79 -10.14 1.02
N MET A 11 -5.63 -10.31 2.05
CA MET A 11 -5.20 -10.46 3.44
C MET A 11 -4.41 -11.75 3.65
N SER A 12 -4.81 -12.85 3.03
CA SER A 12 -4.04 -14.10 3.09
C SER A 12 -2.65 -13.93 2.48
N LEU A 13 -2.55 -13.26 1.32
CA LEU A 13 -1.27 -12.92 0.69
C LEU A 13 -0.45 -11.94 1.54
N MET A 14 -1.09 -10.97 2.18
CA MET A 14 -0.44 -10.02 3.08
C MET A 14 0.29 -10.72 4.22
N VAL A 15 -0.28 -11.78 4.79
CA VAL A 15 0.40 -12.56 5.84
C VAL A 15 1.65 -13.21 5.28
N LEU A 16 1.58 -13.84 4.10
CA LEU A 16 2.74 -14.49 3.46
C LEU A 16 3.91 -13.51 3.28
N ASP A 17 3.63 -12.25 2.96
CA ASP A 17 4.65 -11.22 2.78
C ASP A 17 5.46 -10.92 4.05
N HIS A 18 4.78 -10.96 5.20
CA HIS A 18 5.37 -10.59 6.49
C HIS A 18 5.94 -11.79 7.26
N LEU A 19 5.81 -13.01 6.73
CA LEU A 19 6.37 -14.22 7.35
C LEU A 19 7.88 -14.37 7.15
N ALA A 20 8.55 -13.47 6.43
CA ALA A 20 10.00 -13.52 6.19
C ALA A 20 10.85 -13.81 7.45
N PRO A 21 10.57 -13.24 8.64
CA PRO A 21 11.33 -13.54 9.86
C PRO A 21 11.20 -14.98 10.36
N LEU A 22 10.13 -15.69 9.99
CA LEU A 22 9.79 -17.02 10.49
C LEU A 22 10.05 -18.13 9.46
N LEU A 23 10.42 -17.77 8.23
CA LEU A 23 10.58 -18.70 7.12
C LEU A 23 12.05 -19.00 6.80
N PRO A 24 12.34 -20.20 6.30
CA PRO A 24 13.62 -20.48 5.68
C PRO A 24 13.94 -19.49 4.53
N PRO A 25 15.20 -19.04 4.34
CA PRO A 25 15.56 -18.00 3.37
C PRO A 25 15.08 -18.25 1.93
N GLN A 26 15.01 -19.51 1.50
CA GLN A 26 14.58 -19.88 0.16
C GLN A 26 13.11 -19.51 -0.15
N PHE A 27 12.28 -19.26 0.87
CA PHE A 27 10.88 -18.87 0.68
C PHE A 27 10.65 -17.36 0.70
N VAL A 28 11.61 -16.57 1.19
CA VAL A 28 11.47 -15.11 1.38
C VAL A 28 11.26 -14.41 0.05
N VAL A 29 12.14 -14.65 -0.93
CA VAL A 29 12.08 -13.99 -2.25
C VAL A 29 10.84 -14.41 -3.05
N PRO A 30 10.49 -15.71 -3.19
CA PRO A 30 9.27 -16.11 -3.89
C PRO A 30 8.00 -15.50 -3.29
N PHE A 31 7.89 -15.44 -1.97
CA PHE A 31 6.72 -14.84 -1.31
C PHE A 31 6.70 -13.34 -1.51
N SER A 32 7.83 -12.64 -1.36
CA SER A 32 7.94 -11.21 -1.65
C SER A 32 7.46 -10.88 -3.07
N ILE A 33 7.91 -11.63 -4.08
CA ILE A 33 7.48 -11.47 -5.48
C ILE A 33 5.97 -11.68 -5.63
N LEU A 34 5.43 -12.76 -5.06
CA LEU A 34 4.02 -13.14 -5.17
C LEU A 34 3.07 -12.08 -4.58
N THR A 35 3.50 -11.40 -3.52
CA THR A 35 2.67 -10.51 -2.69
C THR A 35 2.78 -9.04 -3.09
N ARG A 36 3.64 -8.66 -4.04
CA ARG A 36 3.81 -7.24 -4.46
C ARG A 36 2.51 -6.54 -4.88
N CYS A 37 1.50 -7.29 -5.33
CA CYS A 37 0.19 -6.74 -5.68
C CYS A 37 -0.66 -6.29 -4.47
N VAL A 38 -0.35 -6.74 -3.25
CA VAL A 38 -1.22 -6.57 -2.07
C VAL A 38 -1.37 -5.10 -1.69
N GLY A 39 -0.27 -4.36 -1.56
CA GLY A 39 -0.31 -2.95 -1.15
C GLY A 39 -1.10 -2.08 -2.12
N VAL A 40 -0.83 -2.22 -3.42
CA VAL A 40 -1.55 -1.48 -4.48
C VAL A 40 -3.02 -1.88 -4.60
N PHE A 41 -3.37 -3.14 -4.30
CA PHE A 41 -4.77 -3.56 -4.20
C PHE A 41 -5.52 -2.80 -3.10
N PHE A 42 -4.93 -2.67 -1.91
CA PHE A 42 -5.53 -1.88 -0.84
C PHE A 42 -5.56 -0.39 -1.18
N GLY A 43 -4.56 0.12 -1.91
CA GLY A 43 -4.60 1.43 -2.55
C GLY A 43 -5.82 1.60 -3.46
N PHE A 44 -6.05 0.67 -4.40
CA PHE A 44 -7.23 0.67 -5.28
C PHE A 44 -8.54 0.70 -4.49
N MET A 45 -8.66 -0.18 -3.48
CA MET A 45 -9.83 -0.24 -2.60
C MET A 45 -10.04 1.06 -1.81
N ALA A 46 -8.96 1.77 -1.48
CA ALA A 46 -9.04 3.05 -0.82
C ALA A 46 -9.59 4.16 -1.74
N VAL A 47 -9.17 4.15 -3.03
CA VAL A 47 -9.73 5.04 -4.07
C VAL A 47 -11.22 4.76 -4.28
N GLU A 48 -11.61 3.49 -4.41
CA GLU A 48 -13.03 3.12 -4.50
C GLU A 48 -13.81 3.61 -3.27
N GLY A 49 -13.25 3.42 -2.06
CA GLY A 49 -13.82 3.95 -0.82
C GLY A 49 -14.00 5.47 -0.83
N PHE A 50 -13.06 6.20 -1.43
CA PHE A 50 -13.13 7.67 -1.57
C PHE A 50 -14.31 8.12 -2.46
N HIS A 51 -14.59 7.40 -3.55
CA HIS A 51 -15.71 7.71 -4.44
C HIS A 51 -17.08 7.35 -3.86
N TYR A 52 -17.17 6.24 -3.12
CA TYR A 52 -18.47 5.75 -2.59
C TYR A 52 -18.78 6.22 -1.16
N THR A 53 -17.82 6.79 -0.42
CA THR A 53 -18.10 7.25 0.96
C THR A 53 -18.92 8.53 0.96
N ARG A 54 -20.03 8.53 1.70
CA ARG A 54 -20.84 9.73 1.94
C ARG A 54 -20.12 10.76 2.80
N ASN A 55 -19.21 10.32 3.68
CA ASN A 55 -18.46 11.18 4.59
C ASN A 55 -16.96 10.87 4.52
N ARG A 56 -16.22 11.71 3.78
CA ARG A 56 -14.77 11.60 3.59
C ARG A 56 -13.99 11.92 4.86
N LYS A 57 -14.44 12.88 5.67
CA LYS A 57 -13.82 13.21 6.97
C LYS A 57 -13.79 12.00 7.90
N ASN A 58 -14.92 11.33 8.10
CA ASN A 58 -14.99 10.12 8.93
C ASN A 58 -14.19 8.96 8.35
N TYR A 59 -13.99 8.92 7.03
CA TYR A 59 -13.13 7.93 6.40
C TYR A 59 -11.66 8.19 6.74
N LEU A 60 -11.18 9.41 6.55
CA LEU A 60 -9.82 9.80 6.91
C LEU A 60 -9.54 9.68 8.41
N LEU A 61 -10.49 10.05 9.28
CA LEU A 61 -10.33 9.89 10.73
C LEU A 61 -10.07 8.43 11.12
N ARG A 62 -10.68 7.46 10.42
CA ARG A 62 -10.37 6.05 10.66
C ARG A 62 -8.97 5.69 10.16
N LEU A 63 -8.58 6.13 8.96
CA LEU A 63 -7.25 5.84 8.42
C LEU A 63 -6.15 6.45 9.30
N TYR A 64 -6.22 7.73 9.64
CA TYR A 64 -5.28 8.38 10.55
C TYR A 64 -5.33 7.82 11.97
N GLY A 65 -6.51 7.45 12.48
CA GLY A 65 -6.64 6.81 13.78
C GLY A 65 -5.90 5.47 13.84
N PHE A 66 -6.07 4.61 12.84
CA PHE A 66 -5.33 3.35 12.76
C PHE A 66 -3.84 3.56 12.44
N ALA A 67 -3.48 4.61 11.70
CA ALA A 67 -2.08 4.99 11.50
C ALA A 67 -1.39 5.38 12.83
N ALA A 68 -2.09 6.11 13.70
CA ALA A 68 -1.60 6.45 15.03
C ALA A 68 -1.49 5.22 15.94
N ILE A 69 -2.50 4.33 15.91
CA ILE A 69 -2.46 3.04 16.63
C ILE A 69 -1.26 2.21 16.19
N MET A 70 -1.02 2.10 14.88
CA MET A 70 0.17 1.42 14.33
C MET A 70 1.46 2.06 14.84
N PHE A 71 1.58 3.39 14.77
CA PHE A 71 2.78 4.10 15.21
C PHE A 71 3.09 3.85 16.69
N VAL A 72 2.08 3.95 17.56
CA VAL A 72 2.24 3.70 19.00
C VAL A 72 2.55 2.22 19.26
N GLY A 73 1.78 1.31 18.68
CA GLY A 73 1.96 -0.14 18.91
C GLY A 73 3.29 -0.66 18.39
N ASN A 74 3.71 -0.25 17.19
CA ASN A 74 5.02 -0.59 16.64
C ASN A 74 6.16 -0.07 17.52
N THR A 75 6.07 1.19 17.97
CA THR A 75 7.05 1.78 18.90
C THR A 75 7.15 0.97 20.19
N LEU A 76 6.01 0.62 20.80
CA LEU A 76 5.98 -0.18 22.03
C LEU A 76 6.58 -1.58 21.83
N ILE A 77 6.20 -2.29 20.77
CA ILE A 77 6.72 -3.62 20.46
C ILE A 77 8.23 -3.57 20.21
N ASN A 78 8.71 -2.60 19.43
CA ASN A 78 10.13 -2.44 19.14
C ASN A 78 10.93 -2.06 20.39
N MET A 79 10.37 -1.29 21.32
CA MET A 79 11.07 -0.93 22.57
C MET A 79 11.05 -2.05 23.63
N THR A 80 10.10 -3.00 23.55
CA THR A 80 9.89 -4.03 24.57
C THR A 80 10.27 -5.43 24.09
N LEU A 81 9.62 -5.93 23.03
CA LEU A 81 9.76 -7.30 22.53
C LEU A 81 10.89 -7.46 21.50
N LEU A 82 11.15 -6.43 20.69
CA LEU A 82 12.08 -6.49 19.55
C LEU A 82 13.26 -5.52 19.65
N LYS A 83 13.64 -5.12 20.87
CA LYS A 83 14.65 -4.09 21.11
C LYS A 83 15.97 -4.32 20.37
N ASP A 84 16.45 -5.55 20.40
CA ASP A 84 17.73 -5.95 19.79
C ASP A 84 17.53 -6.85 18.56
N SER A 85 16.30 -6.96 18.05
CA SER A 85 15.99 -7.78 16.88
C SER A 85 16.22 -7.01 15.58
N ILE A 86 16.77 -7.67 14.56
CA ILE A 86 16.87 -7.12 13.20
C ILE A 86 15.50 -7.01 12.50
N TRP A 87 14.45 -7.60 13.09
CA TRP A 87 13.09 -7.69 12.53
C TRP A 87 12.12 -6.68 13.16
N GLN A 88 12.60 -5.50 13.53
CA GLN A 88 11.74 -4.43 14.06
C GLN A 88 10.60 -4.09 13.08
N VAL A 89 9.42 -3.84 13.63
CA VAL A 89 8.22 -3.55 12.85
C VAL A 89 8.12 -2.05 12.62
N HIS A 90 8.24 -1.63 11.35
CA HIS A 90 8.10 -0.21 10.97
C HIS A 90 6.91 0.06 10.04
N ASN A 91 6.21 -1.00 9.61
CA ASN A 91 5.10 -0.93 8.67
C ASN A 91 3.94 -0.07 9.19
N ASN A 92 3.39 0.79 8.33
CA ASN A 92 2.21 1.61 8.59
C ASN A 92 1.46 1.97 7.30
N ILE A 93 0.89 0.96 6.62
CA ILE A 93 0.11 1.16 5.39
C ILE A 93 -1.06 2.14 5.57
N PHE A 94 -1.63 2.24 6.78
CA PHE A 94 -2.72 3.18 7.06
C PHE A 94 -2.29 4.62 6.89
N LEU A 95 -1.06 4.97 7.25
CA LEU A 95 -0.53 6.31 7.01
C LEU A 95 -0.43 6.60 5.51
N THR A 96 0.09 5.65 4.73
CA THR A 96 0.15 5.76 3.26
C THR A 96 -1.24 5.97 2.66
N LEU A 97 -2.21 5.14 3.05
CA LEU A 97 -3.59 5.27 2.57
C LEU A 97 -4.25 6.58 3.02
N ALA A 98 -3.97 7.05 4.25
CA ALA A 98 -4.49 8.31 4.76
C ALA A 98 -3.94 9.51 3.95
N ILE A 99 -2.64 9.51 3.67
CA ILE A 99 -2.00 10.52 2.81
C ILE A 99 -2.57 10.45 1.40
N GLY A 100 -2.70 9.25 0.82
CA GLY A 100 -3.26 9.08 -0.52
C GLY A 100 -4.70 9.56 -0.62
N VAL A 101 -5.57 9.23 0.35
CA VAL A 101 -6.95 9.71 0.36
C VAL A 101 -7.02 11.23 0.60
N SER A 102 -6.12 11.79 1.42
CA SER A 102 -6.03 13.24 1.64
C SER A 102 -5.58 13.98 0.37
N LEU A 103 -4.62 13.40 -0.35
CA LEU A 103 -4.15 13.87 -1.66
C LEU A 103 -5.31 13.89 -2.67
N LEU A 104 -6.05 12.78 -2.79
CA LEU A 104 -7.21 12.71 -3.68
C LEU A 104 -8.29 13.73 -3.30
N TRP A 105 -8.51 13.97 -2.00
CA TRP A 105 -9.47 14.98 -1.56
C TRP A 105 -9.02 16.40 -1.92
N ALA A 106 -7.74 16.74 -1.69
CA ALA A 106 -7.17 18.03 -2.04
C ALA A 106 -7.27 18.28 -3.56
N LEU A 107 -6.95 17.27 -4.38
CA LEU A 107 -7.08 17.33 -5.83
C LEU A 107 -8.53 17.49 -6.29
N ASP A 108 -9.46 16.67 -5.78
CA ASP A 108 -10.88 16.78 -6.11
C ASP A 108 -11.46 18.14 -5.74
N PHE A 109 -11.03 18.72 -4.62
CA PHE A 109 -11.42 20.08 -4.23
C PHE A 109 -10.82 21.15 -5.17
N ALA A 110 -9.52 21.07 -5.47
CA ALA A 110 -8.84 22.01 -6.37
C ALA A 110 -9.44 22.02 -7.78
N LEU A 111 -9.94 20.87 -8.26
CA LEU A 111 -10.59 20.76 -9.57
C LEU A 111 -12.00 21.39 -9.62
N ARG A 112 -12.66 21.57 -8.46
CA ARG A 112 -14.05 22.06 -8.39
C ARG A 112 -14.15 23.51 -7.93
N VAL A 113 -13.23 23.97 -7.09
CA VAL A 113 -13.24 25.33 -6.56
C VAL A 113 -12.88 26.35 -7.64
N LYS A 114 -13.65 27.44 -7.73
CA LYS A 114 -13.42 28.51 -8.71
C LYS A 114 -12.43 29.56 -8.21
N GLU A 115 -12.44 29.81 -6.90
CA GLU A 115 -11.60 30.81 -6.25
C GLU A 115 -10.11 30.45 -6.38
N PRO A 116 -9.27 31.35 -6.94
CA PRO A 116 -7.88 31.05 -7.27
C PRO A 116 -7.02 30.76 -6.05
N LEU A 117 -7.24 31.45 -4.92
CA LEU A 117 -6.49 31.23 -3.68
C LEU A 117 -6.77 29.83 -3.09
N PHE A 118 -8.03 29.41 -3.06
CA PHE A 118 -8.41 28.07 -2.59
C PHE A 118 -7.94 26.97 -3.54
N LYS A 119 -7.94 27.24 -4.85
CA LYS A 119 -7.38 26.32 -5.85
C LYS A 119 -5.88 26.15 -5.67
N LEU A 120 -5.14 27.25 -5.51
CA LEU A 120 -3.69 27.23 -5.32
C LEU A 120 -3.31 26.51 -4.02
N SER A 121 -3.94 26.85 -2.90
CA SER A 121 -3.66 26.21 -1.61
C SER A 121 -3.94 24.70 -1.62
N ALA A 122 -5.05 24.26 -2.21
CA ALA A 122 -5.34 22.84 -2.36
C ALA A 122 -4.37 22.13 -3.31
N GLY A 123 -3.96 22.79 -4.40
CA GLY A 123 -2.93 22.29 -5.30
C GLY A 123 -1.57 22.13 -4.63
N LEU A 124 -1.16 23.11 -3.82
CA LEU A 124 0.07 23.06 -3.02
C LEU A 124 0.01 21.94 -1.99
N LEU A 125 -1.11 21.78 -1.29
CA LEU A 125 -1.30 20.67 -0.34
C LEU A 125 -1.18 19.31 -1.05
N ALA A 126 -1.82 19.15 -2.21
CA ALA A 126 -1.71 17.95 -3.02
C ALA A 126 -0.24 17.68 -3.44
N PHE A 127 0.47 18.71 -3.91
CA PHE A 127 1.88 18.59 -4.26
C PHE A 127 2.74 18.16 -3.07
N LEU A 128 2.55 18.77 -1.89
CA LEU A 128 3.31 18.42 -0.68
C LEU A 128 3.03 16.99 -0.23
N LEU A 129 1.76 16.55 -0.22
CA LEU A 129 1.40 15.18 0.14
C LEU A 129 1.99 14.16 -0.84
N PHE A 130 2.02 14.50 -2.13
CA PHE A 130 2.71 13.68 -3.13
C PHE A 130 4.22 13.63 -2.89
N ALA A 131 4.87 14.76 -2.66
CA ALA A 131 6.30 14.83 -2.38
C ALA A 131 6.70 13.99 -1.14
N VAL A 132 5.94 14.09 -0.04
CA VAL A 132 6.15 13.26 1.17
C VAL A 132 6.08 11.76 0.85
N ALA A 133 5.16 11.35 -0.02
CA ALA A 133 5.05 9.96 -0.43
C ALA A 133 6.23 9.48 -1.28
N ILE A 134 6.78 10.34 -2.15
CA ILE A 134 7.89 10.01 -3.04
C ILE A 134 9.23 9.94 -2.29
N ILE A 135 9.42 10.76 -1.25
CA ILE A 135 10.67 10.79 -0.46
C ILE A 135 10.84 9.53 0.44
N GLY A 136 9.85 8.63 0.47
CA GLY A 136 9.97 7.34 1.17
C GLY A 136 9.69 7.40 2.67
N VAL A 137 9.05 8.48 3.14
CA VAL A 137 8.65 8.64 4.56
C VAL A 137 7.54 7.66 4.95
N VAL A 138 6.75 7.18 3.98
CA VAL A 138 5.63 6.27 4.20
C VAL A 138 5.78 4.97 3.43
N GLU A 139 5.29 3.89 4.02
CA GLU A 139 5.42 2.52 3.49
C GLU A 139 4.86 2.42 2.07
N GLY A 140 5.72 2.06 1.12
CA GLY A 140 5.38 1.89 -0.28
C GLY A 140 4.83 3.16 -0.96
N GLY A 141 5.06 4.35 -0.38
CA GLY A 141 4.51 5.62 -0.87
C GLY A 141 4.85 5.90 -2.34
N PHE A 142 6.09 5.58 -2.74
CA PHE A 142 6.58 5.72 -4.11
C PHE A 142 5.77 4.92 -5.15
N ILE A 143 5.12 3.84 -4.74
CA ILE A 143 4.36 2.94 -5.63
C ILE A 143 2.86 3.14 -5.46
N ILE A 144 2.39 3.08 -4.21
CA ILE A 144 0.96 3.10 -3.88
C ILE A 144 0.32 4.44 -4.23
N ILE A 145 1.01 5.56 -4.00
CA ILE A 145 0.43 6.88 -4.26
C ILE A 145 0.28 7.17 -5.76
N PRO A 146 1.31 6.99 -6.62
CA PRO A 146 1.12 7.07 -8.06
C PRO A 146 0.06 6.09 -8.57
N PHE A 147 0.05 4.85 -8.04
CA PHE A 147 -0.97 3.87 -8.38
C PHE A 147 -2.39 4.35 -8.03
N MET A 148 -2.59 4.96 -6.85
CA MET A 148 -3.88 5.55 -6.44
C MET A 148 -4.29 6.70 -7.37
N LEU A 149 -3.36 7.57 -7.78
CA LEU A 149 -3.63 8.65 -8.73
C LEU A 149 -4.06 8.11 -10.10
N ILE A 150 -3.35 7.11 -10.63
CA ILE A 150 -3.73 6.43 -11.89
C ILE A 150 -5.13 5.84 -11.75
N SER A 151 -5.41 5.15 -10.64
CA SER A 151 -6.73 4.56 -10.34
C SER A 151 -7.84 5.60 -10.31
N TYR A 152 -7.56 6.77 -9.72
CA TYR A 152 -8.50 7.88 -9.59
C TYR A 152 -8.82 8.51 -10.95
N PHE A 153 -7.80 8.90 -11.72
CA PHE A 153 -8.00 9.61 -12.99
C PHE A 153 -8.53 8.71 -14.12
N PHE A 154 -8.18 7.42 -14.12
CA PHE A 154 -8.62 6.47 -15.15
C PHE A 154 -9.70 5.50 -14.68
N ARG A 155 -10.41 5.82 -13.59
CA ARG A 155 -11.46 4.96 -13.00
C ARG A 155 -12.46 4.40 -14.02
N GLU A 156 -13.02 5.27 -14.85
CA GLU A 156 -14.03 4.90 -15.85
C GLU A 156 -13.42 4.31 -17.15
N LYS A 157 -12.10 4.33 -17.29
CA LYS A 157 -11.37 3.94 -18.51
C LYS A 157 -10.39 2.79 -18.21
N THR A 158 -10.93 1.61 -17.86
CA THR A 158 -10.16 0.42 -17.45
C THR A 158 -8.95 0.13 -18.34
N LYS A 159 -9.13 0.13 -19.68
CA LYS A 159 -8.00 -0.10 -20.61
C LYS A 159 -6.88 0.94 -20.46
N LYS A 160 -7.21 2.22 -20.30
CA LYS A 160 -6.21 3.28 -20.11
C LYS A 160 -5.54 3.19 -18.75
N ARG A 161 -6.30 2.83 -17.71
CA ARG A 161 -5.78 2.57 -16.37
C ARG A 161 -4.73 1.46 -16.38
N ASP A 162 -5.05 0.34 -17.02
CA ASP A 162 -4.16 -0.81 -17.07
C ASP A 162 -2.90 -0.52 -17.91
N VAL A 163 -3.03 0.19 -19.03
CA VAL A 163 -1.88 0.69 -19.79
C VAL A 163 -1.01 1.63 -18.95
N ALA A 164 -1.62 2.54 -18.18
CA ALA A 164 -0.87 3.42 -17.29
C ALA A 164 -0.14 2.65 -16.18
N TYR A 165 -0.73 1.59 -15.63
CA TYR A 165 -0.03 0.69 -14.72
C TYR A 165 1.13 -0.03 -15.39
N LEU A 166 0.98 -0.51 -16.62
CA LEU A 166 2.06 -1.16 -17.38
C LEU A 166 3.22 -0.19 -17.64
N ILE A 167 2.93 1.05 -18.03
CA ILE A 167 3.94 2.09 -18.21
C ILE A 167 4.65 2.37 -16.89
N PHE A 168 3.90 2.49 -15.78
CA PHE A 168 4.49 2.72 -14.47
C PHE A 168 5.35 1.54 -13.99
N SER A 169 4.91 0.30 -14.20
CA SER A 169 5.67 -0.91 -13.92
C SER A 169 6.96 -0.97 -14.75
N ALA A 170 6.89 -0.68 -16.04
CA ALA A 170 8.07 -0.60 -16.91
C ALA A 170 9.05 0.49 -16.44
N PHE A 171 8.54 1.65 -16.03
CA PHE A 171 9.35 2.70 -15.43
C PHE A 171 10.08 2.21 -14.17
N LEU A 172 9.36 1.57 -13.22
CA LEU A 172 9.99 1.01 -12.02
C LEU A 172 11.07 -0.01 -12.36
N LEU A 173 10.79 -0.93 -13.29
CA LEU A 173 11.73 -1.94 -13.75
C LEU A 173 13.00 -1.30 -14.35
N LEU A 174 12.86 -0.25 -15.16
CA LEU A 174 14.02 0.45 -15.72
C LEU A 174 14.83 1.15 -14.62
N THR A 175 14.15 1.77 -13.64
CA THR A 175 14.86 2.44 -12.54
C THR A 175 15.62 1.47 -11.63
N THR A 176 15.17 0.21 -11.52
CA THR A 176 15.87 -0.84 -10.77
C THR A 176 17.31 -1.06 -11.26
N PHE A 177 17.60 -0.79 -12.53
CA PHE A 177 18.93 -1.00 -13.12
C PHE A 177 19.79 0.25 -13.19
N ILE A 178 19.27 1.42 -12.82
CA ILE A 178 20.03 2.68 -12.88
C ILE A 178 21.14 2.66 -11.83
N GLY A 179 22.37 3.00 -12.24
CA GLY A 179 23.52 3.10 -11.34
C GLY A 179 24.20 1.78 -11.02
N LEU A 180 23.85 0.68 -11.69
CA LEU A 180 24.59 -0.57 -11.56
C LEU A 180 26.03 -0.42 -12.10
N PRO A 181 27.04 -0.95 -11.40
CA PRO A 181 28.43 -0.87 -11.81
C PRO A 181 28.73 -1.74 -13.04
N GLU A 182 27.97 -2.81 -13.23
CA GLU A 182 28.06 -3.74 -14.36
C GLU A 182 26.71 -4.42 -14.62
N TYR A 183 26.60 -5.11 -15.75
CA TYR A 183 25.38 -5.84 -16.16
C TYR A 183 25.63 -7.34 -16.30
N SER A 184 26.25 -7.96 -15.28
CA SER A 184 26.39 -9.41 -15.22
C SER A 184 25.05 -10.08 -14.92
N LEU A 185 24.79 -11.28 -15.49
CA LEU A 185 23.53 -12.00 -15.29
C LEU A 185 23.20 -12.20 -13.81
N LYS A 186 24.22 -12.52 -13.00
CA LYS A 186 24.07 -12.70 -11.56
C LYS A 186 23.61 -11.41 -10.88
N LEU A 187 24.24 -10.28 -11.17
CA LEU A 187 23.89 -9.00 -10.56
C LEU A 187 22.48 -8.54 -10.99
N VAL A 188 22.13 -8.72 -12.25
CA VAL A 188 20.78 -8.43 -12.77
C VAL A 188 19.73 -9.24 -12.03
N LEU A 189 19.93 -10.55 -11.87
CA LEU A 189 18.99 -11.43 -11.15
C LEU A 189 18.86 -11.02 -9.69
N THR A 190 19.97 -10.83 -8.98
CA THR A 190 19.95 -10.42 -7.58
C THR A 190 19.28 -9.05 -7.40
N THR A 191 19.49 -8.11 -8.33
CA THR A 191 18.85 -6.78 -8.25
C THR A 191 17.33 -6.88 -8.42
N LEU A 192 16.85 -7.76 -9.31
CA LEU A 192 15.42 -8.03 -9.50
C LEU A 192 14.78 -8.69 -8.28
N GLU A 193 15.49 -9.62 -7.63
CA GLU A 193 15.03 -10.29 -6.41
C GLU A 193 14.95 -9.33 -5.21
N MET A 194 15.92 -8.41 -5.11
CA MET A 194 15.99 -7.43 -4.02
C MET A 194 15.03 -6.25 -4.21
N ASN A 195 14.65 -5.94 -5.45
CA ASN A 195 13.70 -4.87 -5.77
C ASN A 195 12.61 -5.34 -6.77
N PRO A 196 11.67 -6.19 -6.32
CA PRO A 196 10.60 -6.71 -7.16
C PRO A 196 9.42 -5.73 -7.34
N ASP A 197 9.57 -4.45 -7.01
CA ASP A 197 8.45 -3.51 -6.88
C ASP A 197 7.64 -3.31 -8.17
N PHE A 198 8.27 -3.43 -9.34
CA PHE A 198 7.58 -3.41 -10.63
C PHE A 198 6.50 -4.50 -10.77
N LEU A 199 6.59 -5.58 -9.99
CA LEU A 199 5.63 -6.68 -9.96
C LEU A 199 4.31 -6.33 -9.28
N PHE A 200 4.14 -5.10 -8.78
CA PHE A 200 2.80 -4.60 -8.38
C PHE A 200 1.76 -4.81 -9.49
N ILE A 201 2.20 -4.85 -10.76
CA ILE A 201 1.39 -5.06 -11.96
C ILE A 201 0.59 -6.37 -11.93
N THR A 202 1.03 -7.35 -11.15
CA THR A 202 0.32 -8.61 -10.91
C THR A 202 -1.04 -8.41 -10.23
N VAL A 203 -1.36 -7.19 -9.78
CA VAL A 203 -2.69 -6.83 -9.29
C VAL A 203 -3.76 -6.83 -10.38
N ILE A 204 -3.40 -6.60 -11.66
CA ILE A 204 -4.34 -6.40 -12.77
C ILE A 204 -5.38 -7.53 -12.87
N PRO A 205 -5.00 -8.83 -12.93
CA PRO A 205 -5.97 -9.92 -12.98
C PRO A 205 -7.02 -9.86 -11.87
N PHE A 206 -6.61 -9.53 -10.64
CA PHE A 206 -7.51 -9.43 -9.49
C PHE A 206 -8.46 -8.24 -9.59
N LEU A 207 -8.01 -7.12 -10.18
CA LEU A 207 -8.89 -5.99 -10.47
C LEU A 207 -9.95 -6.31 -11.52
N HIS A 208 -9.62 -7.15 -12.51
CA HIS A 208 -10.61 -7.61 -13.51
C HIS A 208 -11.61 -8.61 -12.95
N LEU A 209 -11.24 -9.36 -11.90
CA LEU A 209 -12.19 -10.19 -11.16
C LEU A 209 -13.16 -9.38 -10.30
N TYR A 210 -12.90 -8.09 -10.05
CA TYR A 210 -13.74 -7.24 -9.22
C TYR A 210 -15.02 -6.79 -9.97
N ASN A 211 -16.18 -7.11 -9.40
CA ASN A 211 -17.48 -6.79 -10.01
C ASN A 211 -18.09 -5.45 -9.57
N GLY A 212 -17.31 -4.57 -8.93
CA GLY A 212 -17.78 -3.27 -8.45
C GLY A 212 -18.68 -3.31 -7.20
N LYS A 213 -19.04 -4.50 -6.69
CA LYS A 213 -19.91 -4.64 -5.52
C LYS A 213 -19.08 -4.71 -4.24
N LYS A 214 -19.51 -3.96 -3.21
CA LYS A 214 -18.86 -3.96 -1.89
C LYS A 214 -18.89 -5.33 -1.20
N GLY A 215 -19.94 -6.12 -1.41
CA GLY A 215 -20.19 -7.37 -0.67
C GLY A 215 -21.05 -7.11 0.57
N SER A 216 -20.82 -7.88 1.64
CA SER A 216 -21.59 -7.76 2.89
C SER A 216 -21.40 -6.40 3.57
N HIS A 217 -22.50 -5.84 4.05
CA HIS A 217 -22.55 -4.59 4.83
C HIS A 217 -22.34 -4.80 6.33
N SER A 218 -22.09 -6.03 6.78
CA SER A 218 -21.89 -6.34 8.19
C SER A 218 -20.76 -5.49 8.80
N PRO A 219 -20.96 -4.92 10.00
CA PRO A 219 -19.91 -4.22 10.74
C PRO A 219 -18.64 -5.08 10.91
N PHE A 220 -18.80 -6.40 11.00
CA PHE A 220 -17.69 -7.35 11.11
C PHE A 220 -16.65 -7.13 10.02
N PHE A 221 -17.04 -7.18 8.73
CA PHE A 221 -16.09 -7.01 7.63
C PHE A 221 -15.45 -5.63 7.62
N LYS A 222 -16.19 -4.60 8.06
CA LYS A 222 -15.63 -3.25 8.16
C LYS A 222 -14.48 -3.22 9.15
N TYR A 223 -14.64 -3.75 10.37
CA TYR A 223 -13.60 -3.69 11.39
C TYR A 223 -12.50 -4.73 11.20
N LEU A 224 -12.83 -5.90 10.63
CA LEU A 224 -11.86 -6.94 10.28
C LEU A 224 -10.70 -6.35 9.47
N PHE A 225 -10.99 -5.61 8.41
CA PHE A 225 -9.94 -5.06 7.54
C PHE A 225 -9.06 -4.00 8.22
N TYR A 226 -9.55 -3.31 9.25
CA TYR A 226 -8.75 -2.32 9.96
C TYR A 226 -7.93 -2.96 11.09
N ILE A 227 -8.51 -3.92 11.83
CA ILE A 227 -7.86 -4.58 12.97
C ILE A 227 -6.84 -5.62 12.51
N PHE A 228 -7.11 -6.31 11.40
CA PHE A 228 -6.24 -7.38 10.91
C PHE A 228 -4.82 -6.91 10.65
N TYR A 229 -4.65 -5.72 10.05
CA TYR A 229 -3.32 -5.22 9.70
C TYR A 229 -2.37 -5.06 10.91
N PRO A 230 -2.72 -4.31 11.98
CA PRO A 230 -1.91 -4.30 13.20
C PRO A 230 -1.78 -5.69 13.81
N ALA A 231 -2.90 -6.43 13.90
CA ALA A 231 -2.93 -7.68 14.64
C ALA A 231 -1.98 -8.74 14.05
N HIS A 232 -1.92 -8.93 12.73
CA HIS A 232 -1.05 -9.94 12.14
C HIS A 232 0.44 -9.57 12.26
N LEU A 233 0.79 -8.28 12.09
CA LEU A 233 2.17 -7.81 12.27
C LEU A 233 2.64 -7.98 13.71
N TRP A 234 1.81 -7.59 14.68
CA TRP A 234 2.13 -7.70 16.09
C TRP A 234 2.16 -9.15 16.57
N PHE A 235 1.31 -10.02 16.00
CA PHE A 235 1.36 -11.44 16.26
C PHE A 235 2.65 -12.08 15.72
N ILE A 236 3.07 -11.74 14.50
CA ILE A 236 4.35 -12.20 13.94
C ILE A 236 5.51 -11.69 14.81
N ALA A 237 5.51 -10.42 15.18
CA ALA A 237 6.53 -9.84 16.08
C ALA A 237 6.64 -10.59 17.41
N LEU A 238 5.50 -10.94 18.00
CA LEU A 238 5.45 -11.75 19.22
C LEU A 238 6.09 -13.14 19.00
N LEU A 239 5.74 -13.84 17.92
CA LEU A 239 6.35 -15.14 17.59
C LEU A 239 7.87 -15.02 17.38
N VAL A 240 8.31 -13.97 16.69
CA VAL A 240 9.74 -13.70 16.47
C VAL A 240 10.46 -13.53 17.81
N SER A 241 9.88 -12.75 18.74
CA SER A 241 10.51 -12.53 20.06
C SER A 241 10.74 -13.83 20.84
N PHE A 242 9.85 -14.82 20.71
CA PHE A 242 10.04 -16.13 21.35
C PHE A 242 11.07 -17.02 20.64
N SER A 243 11.35 -16.78 19.36
CA SER A 243 12.32 -17.56 18.58
C SER A 243 13.77 -17.07 18.71
N THR A 244 13.95 -15.83 19.19
CA THR A 244 15.26 -15.17 19.37
C THR A 244 15.83 -15.30 20.79
N HIS A 245 15.08 -15.92 21.71
CA HIS A 245 15.51 -16.26 23.07
C HIS A 245 15.77 -17.77 23.18
#